data_AF-A0A8T4P4B0-F1
#
_entry.id   AF-A0A8T4P4B0-F1
#
_cell.length_a   1.000
_cell.length_b   1.000
_cell.length_c   1.000
_cell.angle_alpha   90.00
_cell.angle_beta   90.00
_cell.angle_gamma   90.00
#
_symmetry.space_group_name_H-M   'P 1'
#
loop_
_entity.id
_entity.type
_entity.pdbx_description
1 polymer ?
#
loop_
_entity_poly.entity_id
_entity_poly.type
_entity_poly.pdbx_seq_one_letter_code
_entity_poly.pdbx_strand_id
1 'polypeptide(L)' 'MGQQEVYDFLKKERNTWFTSKEIAKNLKISLGSVTMSLKKLRQSGILHHKFTGKRNSYQYRFKEQTHTML' A
#
# COMPACT_ATOMS: atom_id res chain seq x y z
N MET A 1 10.14 -9.56 7.53
CA MET A 1 9.94 -9.65 6.08
C MET A 1 8.43 -9.58 5.81
N GLY A 2 8.00 -8.76 4.86
CA GLY A 2 6.59 -8.39 4.64
C GLY A 2 6.43 -7.00 4.01
N GLN A 3 7.24 -6.03 4.45
CA GLN A 3 7.22 -4.67 3.89
C GLN A 3 7.66 -4.64 2.42
N GLN A 4 8.70 -5.39 2.07
CA GLN A 4 9.20 -5.48 0.69
C GLN A 4 8.16 -6.08 -0.25
N GLU A 5 7.50 -7.17 0.16
CA GLU A 5 6.44 -7.82 -0.64
C GLU A 5 5.24 -6.90 -0.85
N VAL A 6 4.83 -6.15 0.18
CA VAL A 6 3.76 -5.14 0.06
C VAL A 6 4.17 -4.00 -0.88
N TYR A 7 5.43 -3.55 -0.81
CA TYR A 7 5.97 -2.54 -1.71
C TYR A 7 5.95 -3.04 -3.16
N ASP A 8 6.50 -4.23 -3.41
CA ASP A 8 6.63 -4.81 -4.75
C ASP A 8 5.25 -5.07 -5.37
N PHE A 9 4.30 -5.57 -4.57
CA PHE A 9 2.91 -5.75 -5.00
C PHE A 9 2.25 -4.44 -5.44
N LEU A 10 2.30 -3.41 -4.59
CA LEU A 10 1.68 -2.12 -4.91
C LEU A 10 2.39 -1.42 -6.07
N LYS A 11 3.71 -1.58 -6.19
CA LYS A 11 4.50 -1.03 -7.31
C LYS A 11 4.17 -1.71 -8.63
N LYS A 12 3.98 -3.03 -8.63
CA LYS A 12 3.51 -3.79 -9.79
C LYS A 12 2.10 -3.36 -10.20
N GLU A 13 1.21 -3.22 -9.22
CA GLU A 13 -0.20 -2.84 -9.41
C GLU A 13 -0.43 -1.32 -9.24
N ARG A 14 0.50 -0.48 -9.72
CA ARG A 14 0.56 0.96 -9.40
C ARG A 14 -0.68 1.78 -9.75
N ASN A 15 -1.53 1.29 -10.64
CA ASN A 15 -2.74 1.99 -11.10
C ASN A 15 -3.99 1.59 -10.31
N THR A 16 -3.89 0.60 -9.44
CA THR A 16 -5.03 -0.01 -8.75
C THR A 16 -5.04 0.34 -7.26
N TRP A 17 -6.22 0.61 -6.73
CA TRP A 17 -6.42 0.88 -5.31
C TRP A 17 -6.75 -0.42 -4.57
N PHE A 18 -6.04 -0.71 -3.48
CA PHE A 18 -6.29 -1.89 -2.66
C PHE A 18 -6.48 -1.53 -1.19
N THR A 19 -7.34 -2.28 -0.52
CA THR A 19 -7.44 -2.32 0.94
C THR A 19 -6.36 -3.23 1.53
N SER A 20 -6.08 -3.05 2.83
CA SER A 20 -5.17 -3.96 3.55
C SER A 20 -5.63 -5.42 3.51
N LYS A 21 -6.94 -5.69 3.45
CA LYS A 21 -7.51 -7.04 3.33
C LYS A 21 -7.22 -7.67 1.97
N GLU A 22 -7.37 -6.91 0.89
CA GLU A 22 -7.09 -7.40 -0.46
C GLU A 22 -5.60 -7.70 -0.64
N ILE A 23 -4.73 -6.82 -0.12
CA ILE A 23 -3.27 -7.04 -0.17
C ILE A 23 -2.90 -8.30 0.61
N ALA A 24 -3.44 -8.47 1.83
CA ALA A 24 -3.20 -9.66 2.64
C ALA A 24 -3.65 -10.95 1.93
N LYS A 25 -4.82 -10.91 1.26
CA LYS A 25 -5.32 -12.05 0.48
C LYS A 25 -4.43 -12.36 -0.72
N ASN A 26 -3.98 -11.37 -1.47
CA ASN A 26 -3.13 -11.56 -2.65
C ASN A 26 -1.74 -12.08 -2.29
N LEU A 27 -1.15 -11.55 -1.22
CA LEU A 27 0.19 -11.93 -0.77
C LEU A 27 0.20 -13.18 0.12
N LYS A 28 -0.96 -13.66 0.58
CA LYS A 28 -1.09 -14.76 1.55
C LYS A 28 -0.29 -14.52 2.85
N ILE A 29 -0.25 -13.28 3.31
CA ILE A 29 0.40 -12.88 4.57
C ILE A 29 -0.62 -12.27 5.54
N SER A 30 -0.25 -12.16 6.82
CA SER A 30 -1.17 -11.67 7.85
C SER A 30 -1.59 -10.21 7.63
N LEU A 31 -2.86 -9.90 7.95
CA LEU A 31 -3.39 -8.54 7.90
C LEU A 31 -2.61 -7.57 8.78
N GLY A 32 -2.11 -8.04 9.94
CA GLY A 32 -1.28 -7.25 10.84
C GLY A 32 0.05 -6.83 10.19
N SER A 33 0.73 -7.78 9.53
CA SER A 33 1.97 -7.52 8.79
C SER A 33 1.75 -6.52 7.65
N VAL A 34 0.66 -6.67 6.90
CA VAL A 34 0.27 -5.70 5.85
C VAL A 34 0.01 -4.33 6.44
N THR A 35 -0.77 -4.24 7.52
CA THR A 35 -1.15 -2.96 8.14
C THR A 35 0.09 -2.20 8.65
N MET A 36 1.02 -2.90 9.31
CA MET A 36 2.28 -2.31 9.75
C MET A 36 3.16 -1.86 8.58
N SER A 37 3.20 -2.63 7.51
CA SER A 37 3.95 -2.28 6.29
C SER A 37 3.37 -1.03 5.61
N LEU A 38 2.04 -0.99 5.43
CA LEU A 38 1.34 0.16 4.86
C LEU A 38 1.51 1.42 5.72
N LYS A 39 1.53 1.29 7.04
CA LYS A 39 1.81 2.42 7.96
C LYS A 39 3.19 3.01 7.66
N LYS A 40 4.24 2.18 7.58
CA LYS A 40 5.61 2.62 7.28
C LYS A 40 5.73 3.24 5.87
N LEU A 41 5.16 2.58 4.86
CA LEU A 41 5.20 3.06 3.47
C LEU A 41 4.40 4.36 3.26
N ARG A 42 3.34 4.58 4.05
CA ARG A 42 2.62 5.84 4.08
C ARG A 42 3.46 6.94 4.73
N GLN A 43 4.14 6.64 5.84
CA GLN A 43 5.02 7.58 6.54
C GLN A 43 6.21 8.02 5.67
N SER A 44 6.74 7.13 4.81
CA SER A 44 7.78 7.48 3.84
C SER A 44 7.24 8.22 2.61
N GLY A 45 5.93 8.48 2.52
CA GLY A 45 5.33 9.27 1.44
C GLY A 45 5.24 8.56 0.09
N ILE A 46 5.53 7.26 0.01
CA ILE A 46 5.61 6.50 -1.25
C ILE A 46 4.22 6.04 -1.73
N LEU A 47 3.21 6.05 -0.85
CA LEU A 47 1.84 5.62 -1.18
C LEU A 47 0.85 6.78 -1.18
N HIS A 48 -0.06 6.78 -2.14
CA HIS A 48 -1.34 7.46 -1.99
C HIS A 48 -2.23 6.63 -1.05
N HIS A 49 -3.04 7.31 -0.24
CA HIS A 49 -4.05 6.66 0.60
C HIS A 49 -5.32 7.51 0.62
N LYS A 50 -6.48 6.87 0.70
CA LYS A 50 -7.78 7.53 0.84
C LYS A 50 -8.71 6.75 1.77
N PHE A 51 -9.54 7.48 2.50
CA PHE A 51 -10.56 6.89 3.37
C PHE A 51 -11.70 6.31 2.53
N THR A 52 -12.24 5.15 2.91
CA THR A 52 -13.28 4.47 2.14
C THR A 52 -14.70 4.82 2.59
N GLY A 53 -14.86 5.68 3.60
CA GLY A 53 -16.15 5.97 4.23
C GLY A 53 -16.53 4.98 5.34
N LYS A 54 -15.87 3.83 5.43
CA LYS A 54 -16.07 2.84 6.51
C LYS A 54 -15.08 3.06 7.64
N ARG A 55 -15.54 2.93 8.89
CA ARG A 55 -14.72 3.11 10.09
C ARG A 55 -13.38 2.38 9.96
N ASN A 56 -12.28 3.13 10.10
CA ASN A 56 -10.90 2.63 10.06
C ASN A 56 -10.50 1.88 8.76
N SER A 57 -11.15 2.16 7.63
CA SER A 57 -10.83 1.52 6.35
C SER A 57 -10.24 2.52 5.35
N TYR A 58 -9.11 2.14 4.77
CA TYR A 58 -8.38 2.92 3.78
C TYR A 58 -8.08 2.06 2.56
N GLN A 59 -7.94 2.73 1.42
CA GLN A 59 -7.35 2.17 0.21
C GLN A 59 -5.98 2.80 -0.03
N TYR A 60 -5.09 2.03 -0.64
CA TYR A 60 -3.69 2.35 -0.88
C TYR A 60 -3.34 2.11 -2.34
N ARG A 61 -2.49 2.98 -2.89
CA ARG A 61 -1.94 2.85 -4.23
C ARG A 61 -0.52 3.39 -4.23
N PHE A 62 0.36 2.84 -5.07
CA PHE A 62 1.70 3.38 -5.25
C PHE A 62 1.65 4.80 -5.84
N LYS A 63 2.51 5.72 -5.37
CA LYS A 63 2.69 7.02 -6.03
C LYS A 63 3.55 6.83 -7.26
N GLU A 64 3.20 7.48 -8.36
CA GLU A 64 4.13 7.60 -9.48
C GLU A 64 5.34 8.41 -8.99
N GLN A 65 6.55 7.86 -9.12
CA GLN A 65 7.73 8.70 -8.95
C GLN A 65 7.77 9.63 -10.15
N THR A 66 7.30 10.86 -9.97
CA THR A 66 7.61 11.95 -10.89
C THR A 66 9.12 12.13 -10.79
N HIS A 67 9.86 11.52 -11.71
CA HIS A 67 11.28 11.81 -11.89
C HIS A 67 11.33 13.25 -12.38
N THR A 68 11.46 14.18 -11.43
CA THR A 68 11.74 15.58 -11.76
C THR A 68 13.18 15.58 -12.21
N MET A 69 13.39 15.51 -13.53
CA MET A 69 14.68 15.89 -14.10
C MET A 69 14.81 17.40 -13.85
N LEU A 70 15.72 17.76 -12.95
CA LEU A 70 16.27 19.11 -12.83
C LEU A 70 17.42 19.25 -13.84
#